data_AF-A0A1F8S1P2-F1
#
_entry.id   AF-A0A1F8S1P2-F1
#
_cell.length_a   1.000
_cell.length_b   1.000
_cell.length_c   1.000
_cell.angle_alpha   90.00
_cell.angle_beta   90.00
_cell.angle_gamma   90.00
#
_symmetry.space_group_name_H-M   'P 1'
#
loop_
_entity.id
_entity.type
_entity.pdbx_description
1 polymer ?
#
loop_
_entity_poly.entity_id
_entity_poly.type
_entity_poly.pdbx_seq_one_letter_code
_entity_poly.pdbx_strand_id
1 'polypeptide(L)'
;MACRPPTDDQRERVGEAARRLVELRDGWLNPPGLDPADLERRTLTNLYNQRATWLDHAHATLDAAVFAAYGWPADLPDPEILERLLALNLERAG
;
A
#
# COMPACT_ATOMS: atom_id res chain seq x y z
N MET A 1 23.04 1.76 -8.42
CA MET A 1 23.21 0.72 -7.36
C MET A 1 22.31 -0.42 -7.76
N ALA A 2 22.86 -1.57 -8.21
CA ALA A 2 22.04 -2.60 -8.86
C ALA A 2 20.87 -3.01 -7.94
N CYS A 3 19.65 -2.79 -8.42
CA CYS A 3 18.41 -3.13 -7.73
C CYS A 3 18.37 -4.66 -7.54
N ARG A 4 18.80 -5.14 -6.38
CA ARG A 4 18.73 -6.56 -6.04
C ARG A 4 17.25 -6.97 -6.07
N PRO A 5 16.90 -8.12 -6.67
CA PRO A 5 15.53 -8.62 -6.58
C PRO A 5 15.15 -8.79 -5.10
N PRO A 6 13.87 -8.58 -4.74
CA PRO A 6 13.40 -8.90 -3.39
C PRO A 6 13.72 -10.36 -3.03
N THR A 7 13.92 -10.63 -1.75
CA THR A 7 13.96 -11.99 -1.21
C THR A 7 12.56 -12.60 -1.15
N ASP A 8 12.45 -13.91 -0.93
CA ASP A 8 11.14 -14.56 -0.76
C ASP A 8 10.41 -14.02 0.47
N ASP A 9 11.11 -13.84 1.59
CA ASP A 9 10.55 -13.20 2.78
C ASP A 9 10.03 -11.79 2.50
N GLN A 10 10.76 -10.99 1.72
CA GLN A 10 10.29 -9.65 1.33
C GLN A 10 9.05 -9.71 0.44
N ARG A 11 8.98 -10.66 -0.51
CA ARG A 11 7.78 -10.89 -1.32
C ARG A 11 6.59 -11.31 -0.47
N GLU A 12 6.81 -12.20 0.49
CA GLU A 12 5.77 -12.68 1.40
C GLU A 12 5.23 -11.55 2.26
N ARG A 13 6.09 -10.73 2.86
CA ARG A 13 5.69 -9.57 3.68
C ARG A 13 4.86 -8.56 2.92
N VAL A 14 5.24 -8.25 1.68
CA VAL A 14 4.44 -7.36 0.80
C VAL A 14 3.09 -8.01 0.48
N GLY A 15 3.10 -9.31 0.15
CA GLY A 15 1.88 -10.05 -0.15
C GLY A 15 0.91 -10.14 1.04
N GLU A 16 1.42 -10.35 2.25
CA GLU A 16 0.64 -10.37 3.48
C GLU A 16 0.02 -9.01 3.78
N ALA A 17 0.81 -7.94 3.74
CA ALA A 17 0.30 -6.58 3.97
C ALA A 17 -0.76 -6.18 2.93
N ALA A 18 -0.55 -6.54 1.66
CA ALA A 18 -1.51 -6.28 0.59
C ALA A 18 -2.83 -7.05 0.79
N ARG A 19 -2.76 -8.35 1.13
CA ARG A 19 -3.94 -9.15 1.45
C ARG A 19 -4.70 -8.56 2.63
N ARG A 20 -3.99 -8.15 3.67
CA ARG A 20 -4.60 -7.53 4.86
C ARG A 20 -5.34 -6.23 4.52
N LEU A 21 -4.75 -5.37 3.70
CA LEU A 21 -5.41 -4.15 3.24
C LEU A 21 -6.67 -4.47 2.41
N VAL A 22 -6.61 -5.47 1.54
CA VAL A 22 -7.78 -5.93 0.75
C VAL A 22 -8.90 -6.39 1.68
N GLU A 23 -8.62 -7.29 2.63
CA GLU A 23 -9.62 -7.78 3.59
C GLU A 23 -10.30 -6.67 4.38
N LEU A 24 -9.52 -5.68 4.85
CA LEU A 24 -10.06 -4.54 5.60
C LEU A 24 -10.97 -3.67 4.72
N ARG A 25 -10.57 -3.39 3.48
CA ARG A 25 -11.40 -2.64 2.53
C ARG A 25 -12.66 -3.42 2.21
N ASP A 26 -12.57 -4.72 1.96
CA ASP A 26 -13.71 -5.55 1.59
C ASP A 26 -14.72 -5.66 2.75
N GLY A 27 -14.24 -5.83 3.98
CA GLY A 27 -15.10 -5.82 5.17
C GLY A 27 -15.77 -4.47 5.42
N TRP A 28 -15.09 -3.36 5.07
CA TRP A 28 -15.69 -2.04 5.11
C TRP A 28 -16.67 -1.82 3.95
N LEU A 29 -16.38 -2.28 2.74
CA LEU A 29 -17.24 -2.09 1.57
C LEU A 29 -18.51 -2.94 1.67
N ASN A 30 -18.38 -4.18 2.16
CA ASN A 30 -19.44 -5.19 2.13
C ASN A 30 -19.72 -5.77 3.53
N PRO A 31 -20.12 -4.95 4.52
CA PRO A 31 -20.44 -5.46 5.83
C PRO A 31 -21.74 -6.31 5.81
N PRO A 32 -21.78 -7.44 6.52
CA PRO A 32 -22.94 -8.31 6.51
C PRO A 32 -24.15 -7.63 7.16
N GLY A 33 -25.32 -7.75 6.53
CA GLY A 33 -26.60 -7.29 7.08
C GLY A 33 -26.80 -5.77 7.07
N LEU A 34 -25.99 -5.01 6.32
CA LEU A 34 -26.21 -3.59 6.13
C LEU A 34 -27.41 -3.35 5.20
N ASP A 35 -28.20 -2.32 5.50
CA ASP A 35 -29.31 -1.89 4.66
C ASP A 35 -28.81 -1.49 3.25
N PRO A 36 -29.47 -1.89 2.16
CA PRO A 36 -29.12 -1.49 0.80
C PRO A 36 -28.89 0.02 0.62
N ALA A 37 -29.68 0.87 1.30
CA ALA A 37 -29.54 2.32 1.21
C ALA A 37 -28.23 2.84 1.83
N ASP A 38 -27.74 2.19 2.88
CA ASP A 38 -26.45 2.53 3.49
C ASP A 38 -25.27 1.90 2.74
N LEU A 39 -25.49 0.76 2.07
CA LEU A 39 -24.49 0.11 1.22
C LEU A 39 -24.12 0.98 0.01
N GLU A 40 -25.08 1.71 -0.57
CA GLU A 40 -24.83 2.62 -1.69
C GLU A 40 -23.76 3.67 -1.37
N ARG A 41 -23.64 4.08 -0.10
CA ARG A 41 -22.65 5.06 0.35
C ARG A 41 -21.26 4.46 0.56
N ARG A 42 -21.11 3.14 0.56
CA ARG A 42 -19.83 2.45 0.81
C ARG A 42 -19.04 2.26 -0.48
N THR A 43 -18.50 3.36 -0.99
CA THR A 43 -17.57 3.37 -2.12
C THR A 43 -16.12 3.49 -1.64
N LEU A 44 -15.16 3.04 -2.45
CA LEU A 44 -13.74 3.27 -2.17
C LEU A 44 -13.44 4.76 -2.01
N THR A 45 -13.98 5.62 -2.89
CA THR A 45 -13.82 7.07 -2.77
C THR A 45 -14.26 7.59 -1.41
N ASN A 46 -15.43 7.17 -0.92
CA ASN A 46 -15.91 7.56 0.40
C ASN A 46 -15.04 7.01 1.53
N LEU A 47 -14.57 5.77 1.41
CA LEU A 47 -13.63 5.18 2.38
C LEU A 47 -12.35 6.01 2.50
N TYR A 48 -11.71 6.33 1.37
CA TYR A 48 -10.47 7.11 1.36
C TYR A 48 -10.68 8.55 1.81
N ASN A 49 -11.84 9.15 1.55
CA ASN A 49 -12.19 10.48 2.04
C ASN A 49 -12.37 10.53 3.57
N GLN A 50 -12.81 9.43 4.19
CA GLN A 50 -13.04 9.36 5.64
C GLN A 50 -11.73 9.36 6.45
N ARG A 51 -10.59 9.05 5.84
CA ARG A 51 -9.27 9.01 6.50
C ARG A 51 -9.30 8.26 7.84
N ALA A 52 -9.86 7.05 7.83
CA ALA A 52 -9.95 6.25 9.03
C ALA A 52 -8.55 5.77 9.46
N THR A 53 -8.23 5.87 10.75
CA THR A 53 -6.90 5.51 11.30
C THR A 53 -6.46 4.08 10.96
N TRP A 54 -7.39 3.13 10.89
CA TRP A 54 -7.07 1.75 10.51
C TRP A 54 -6.59 1.63 9.06
N LEU A 55 -7.09 2.50 8.17
CA LEU A 55 -6.71 2.52 6.76
C LEU A 55 -5.29 3.08 6.64
N ASP A 56 -5.00 4.17 7.34
CA ASP A 56 -3.66 4.77 7.38
C ASP A 56 -2.62 3.79 7.91
N HIS A 57 -2.93 3.07 9.00
CA HIS A 57 -2.03 2.04 9.55
C HIS A 57 -1.80 0.87 8.58
N ALA A 58 -2.85 0.45 7.86
CA ALA A 58 -2.74 -0.63 6.88
C ALA A 58 -1.84 -0.22 5.69
N HIS A 59 -1.98 1.03 5.20
CA HIS A 59 -1.10 1.59 4.18
C HIS A 59 0.33 1.72 4.69
N ALA A 60 0.54 2.29 5.87
CA ALA A 60 1.88 2.44 6.45
C ALA A 60 2.60 1.09 6.60
N THR A 61 1.87 0.02 6.93
CA THR A 61 2.42 -1.34 7.00
C THR A 61 2.85 -1.86 5.62
N LEU A 62 2.02 -1.64 4.59
CA LEU A 62 2.33 -2.01 3.22
C LEU A 62 3.53 -1.21 2.68
N ASP A 63 3.53 0.09 2.90
CA ASP A 63 4.61 0.99 2.48
C ASP A 63 5.94 0.58 3.10
N ALA A 64 5.98 0.30 4.42
CA ALA A 64 7.19 -0.18 5.08
C ALA A 64 7.73 -1.50 4.48
N ALA A 65 6.84 -2.42 4.09
CA ALA A 65 7.24 -3.66 3.42
C ALA A 65 7.80 -3.39 2.01
N VAL A 66 7.19 -2.46 1.27
CA VAL A 66 7.67 -2.03 -0.06
C VAL A 66 9.01 -1.32 0.04
N PHE A 67 9.18 -0.36 0.94
CA PHE A 67 10.45 0.32 1.21
C PHE A 67 11.56 -0.68 1.54
N ALA A 68 11.27 -1.67 2.41
CA ALA A 68 12.21 -2.73 2.71
C ALA A 68 12.60 -3.55 1.47
N ALA A 69 11.68 -3.80 0.53
CA ALA A 69 11.95 -4.50 -0.72
C ALA A 69 12.84 -3.68 -1.67
N TYR A 70 12.68 -2.35 -1.69
CA TYR A 70 13.57 -1.43 -2.41
C TYR A 70 14.91 -1.20 -1.68
N GLY A 71 15.04 -1.61 -0.42
CA GLY A 71 16.21 -1.32 0.42
C GLY A 71 16.28 0.16 0.83
N TRP A 72 15.13 0.81 0.95
CA TRP A 72 14.99 2.24 1.25
C TRP A 72 14.52 2.47 2.69
N PRO A 73 14.88 3.62 3.31
CA PRO A 73 14.27 4.04 4.57
C PRO A 73 12.75 4.22 4.43
N ALA A 74 12.00 3.94 5.49
CA ALA A 74 10.53 4.01 5.48
C ALA A 74 10.00 5.44 5.74
N ASP A 75 10.87 6.38 6.09
CA ASP A 75 10.59 7.77 6.43
C ASP A 75 11.01 8.75 5.32
N LEU A 76 11.25 8.25 4.10
CA LEU A 76 11.60 9.10 2.96
C LEU A 76 10.47 10.08 2.62
N PRO A 77 10.77 11.37 2.41
CA PRO A 77 9.79 12.32 1.90
C PRO A 77 9.52 12.08 0.42
N ASP A 78 8.30 12.41 -0.04
CA ASP A 78 7.86 12.18 -1.44
C ASP A 78 8.86 12.61 -2.52
N PRO A 79 9.52 13.80 -2.45
CA PRO A 79 10.48 14.20 -3.47
C PRO A 79 11.67 13.24 -3.58
N GLU A 80 12.17 12.72 -2.47
CA GLU A 80 13.28 11.75 -2.48
C GLU A 80 12.86 10.40 -3.05
N ILE A 81 11.61 9.98 -2.80
CA ILE A 81 11.05 8.77 -3.41
C ILE A 81 11.05 8.93 -4.93
N LEU A 82 10.58 10.08 -5.43
CA LEU A 82 10.51 10.37 -6.86
C LEU A 82 11.90 10.41 -7.50
N GLU A 83 12.89 11.05 -6.87
CA GLU A 83 14.27 11.10 -7.35
C GLU A 83 14.89 9.70 -7.49
N ARG A 84 14.71 8.86 -6.47
CA ARG A 84 15.23 7.49 -6.48
C ARG A 84 14.54 6.63 -7.54
N LEU A 85 13.22 6.76 -7.70
CA LEU A 85 12.46 6.06 -8.74
C LEU A 85 12.90 6.50 -10.15
N LEU A 86 13.11 7.80 -10.36
CA LEU A 86 13.60 8.32 -11.64
C LEU A 86 14.97 7.74 -11.97
N ALA A 87 15.91 7.75 -11.03
CA ALA A 87 17.24 7.18 -11.23
C ALA A 87 17.18 5.69 -11.57
N LEU A 88 16.38 4.90 -10.84
CA LEU A 88 16.17 3.48 -11.14
C LEU A 88 15.56 3.23 -12.52
N ASN A 89 14.61 4.07 -12.95
CA ASN A 89 13.98 3.94 -14.26
C ASN A 89 14.96 4.26 -15.39
N LEU A 90 15.81 5.28 -15.22
CA LEU A 90 16.88 5.60 -16.18
C LEU A 90 17.92 4.47 -16.26
N GLU A 91 18.31 3.86 -15.13
CA GLU A 91 19.23 2.71 -15.10
C GLU A 91 18.67 1.48 -15.85
N ARG A 92 17.34 1.28 -15.86
CA ARG A 92 16.68 0.13 -16.52
C ARG A 92 16.37 0.36 -18.00
N ALA A 93 16.23 1.62 -18.41
CA ALA A 93 15.90 2.00 -19.78
C ALA A 93 17.12 2.11 -20.70
N GLY A 94 18.33 2.22 -20.12
CA GLY A 94 19.61 2.14 -20.82
C GLY A 94 20.10 0.71 -20.95
#